data_AF-A0A1H4GAE8-F1
#
_entry.id   AF-A0A1H4GAE8-F1
#
_cell.length_a   1.000
_cell.length_b   1.000
_cell.length_c   1.000
_cell.angle_alpha   90.00
_cell.angle_beta   90.00
_cell.angle_gamma   90.00
#
_symmetry.space_group_name_H-M   'P 1'
#
loop_
_entity.id
_entity.type
_entity.pdbx_description
1 polymer ?
#
loop_
_entity_poly.entity_id
_entity_poly.type
_entity_poly.pdbx_seq_one_letter_code
_entity_poly.pdbx_strand_id
1 'polypeptide(L)' 'MVNEVVVRIAAARILNKGLNPKTSQVYLLNDITNTDYRQVIEDYILEKTEGI' A
#
# COMPACT_ATOMS: atom_id res chain seq x y z
N MET A 1 11.70 3.53 -11.02
CA MET A 1 12.39 2.86 -9.90
C MET A 1 11.48 2.95 -8.69
N VAL A 2 10.98 1.81 -8.22
CA VAL A 2 10.07 1.73 -7.06
C VAL A 2 10.92 1.61 -5.81
N ASN A 3 10.61 2.39 -4.77
CA ASN A 3 11.30 2.30 -3.49
C ASN A 3 10.58 1.31 -2.58
N GLU A 4 11.22 0.19 -2.26
CA GLU A 4 10.66 -0.87 -1.41
C GLU A 4 10.27 -0.40 -0.01
N VAL A 5 10.95 0.60 0.55
CA VAL A 5 10.59 1.19 1.85
C VAL A 5 9.22 1.86 1.76
N VAL A 6 8.98 2.59 0.68
CA VAL A 6 7.68 3.26 0.44
C VAL A 6 6.59 2.23 0.23
N VAL A 7 6.85 1.15 -0.52
CA VAL A 7 5.93 0.03 -0.73
C VAL A 7 5.53 -0.60 0.61
N ARG A 8 6.51 -0.98 1.45
CA ARG A 8 6.25 -1.60 2.75
C ARG A 8 5.42 -0.70 3.67
N ILE A 9 5.75 0.58 3.71
CA ILE A 9 5.03 1.57 4.53
C ILE A 9 3.59 1.75 4.03
N ALA A 10 3.39 1.83 2.71
CA ALA A 10 2.07 1.99 2.12
C ALA A 10 1.20 0.74 2.33
N ALA A 11 1.75 -0.45 2.05
CA ALA A 11 1.08 -1.72 2.30
C ALA A 11 0.72 -1.90 3.77
N ALA A 12 1.64 -1.61 4.70
CA ALA A 12 1.36 -1.68 6.13
C ALA A 12 0.22 -0.73 6.55
N ARG A 13 0.15 0.46 5.96
CA ARG A 13 -0.97 1.39 6.24
C ARG A 13 -2.29 0.86 5.71
N ILE A 14 -2.32 0.32 4.49
CA ILE A 14 -3.53 -0.27 3.90
C ILE A 14 -4.01 -1.45 4.76
N LEU A 15 -3.11 -2.37 5.13
CA LEU A 15 -3.42 -3.54 5.97
C LEU A 15 -3.94 -3.16 7.36
N ASN A 16 -3.35 -2.14 7.99
CA ASN A 16 -3.76 -1.67 9.32
C ASN A 16 -4.92 -0.66 9.29
N LYS A 17 -5.53 -0.38 8.13
CA LYS A 17 -6.54 0.68 7.94
C LYS A 17 -6.06 2.04 8.47
N GLY A 18 -4.77 2.30 8.34
CA GLY A 18 -4.12 3.54 8.77
C GLY A 18 -4.62 4.73 7.96
N LEU A 19 -4.48 5.93 8.53
CA LEU A 19 -4.94 7.15 7.88
C LEU A 19 -3.94 7.63 6.82
N ASN A 20 -4.48 8.13 5.71
CA ASN A 20 -3.76 8.87 4.71
C ASN A 20 -3.32 10.21 5.31
N PRO A 21 -2.01 10.53 5.37
CA PRO A 21 -1.53 11.76 5.99
C PRO A 21 -2.01 13.04 5.28
N LYS A 22 -2.48 12.94 4.03
CA LYS A 22 -2.97 14.11 3.27
C LYS A 22 -4.46 14.38 3.47
N THR A 23 -5.28 13.33 3.53
CA THR A 23 -6.75 13.46 3.56
C THR A 23 -7.35 13.12 4.91
N SER A 24 -6.55 12.57 5.84
CA SER A 24 -7.00 12.05 7.13
C SER A 24 -8.11 10.99 7.02
N GLN A 25 -8.27 10.38 5.84
CA GLN A 25 -9.19 9.27 5.58
C GLN A 25 -8.43 7.95 5.59
N VAL A 26 -9.14 6.82 5.62
CA VAL A 26 -8.51 5.50 5.54
C VAL A 26 -7.68 5.41 4.26
N TYR A 27 -6.43 4.99 4.38
CA TYR A 27 -5.52 4.87 3.25
C TYR A 27 -5.87 3.65 2.42
N LEU A 28 -6.24 3.88 1.15
CA LEU A 28 -6.67 2.85 0.23
C LEU A 28 -5.68 2.68 -0.92
N LEU A 29 -5.65 1.49 -1.52
CA LEU A 29 -4.85 1.21 -2.73
C LEU A 29 -5.23 2.17 -3.89
N ASN A 30 -6.49 2.59 -3.94
CA ASN A 30 -7.00 3.54 -4.92
C ASN A 30 -6.41 4.95 -4.78
N ASP A 31 -5.91 5.33 -3.60
CA ASP A 31 -5.26 6.62 -3.37
C ASP A 31 -3.88 6.72 -4.05
N ILE A 32 -3.30 5.58 -4.46
CA ILE A 32 -2.01 5.52 -5.13
C ILE A 32 -2.25 5.74 -6.62
N THR A 33 -1.90 6.92 -7.13
CA THR A 33 -2.06 7.28 -8.55
C THR A 33 -0.94 6.76 -9.44
N ASN A 34 0.22 6.45 -8.86
CA ASN A 34 1.34 5.87 -9.61
C ASN A 34 1.10 4.37 -9.81
N THR A 35 0.96 3.96 -11.07
CA THR A 35 0.65 2.58 -11.46
C THR A 35 1.72 1.59 -11.05
N ASP A 36 3.00 1.96 -11.14
CA ASP A 36 4.12 1.09 -10.77
C ASP A 36 4.09 0.79 -9.27
N TYR A 37 3.85 1.82 -8.45
CA TYR A 37 3.70 1.65 -7.00
C TYR A 37 2.45 0.86 -6.65
N ARG A 38 1.33 1.11 -7.35
CA ARG A 38 0.08 0.39 -7.09
C ARG A 38 0.26 -1.11 -7.27
N GLN A 39 0.83 -1.53 -8.40
CA GLN A 39 1.06 -2.95 -8.70
C GLN A 39 1.94 -3.60 -7.64
N VAL A 40 3.11 -3.01 -7.34
CA VAL A 40 4.06 -3.61 -6.39
C VAL A 40 3.50 -3.66 -4.96
N ILE A 41 2.68 -2.68 -4.57
CA ILE A 41 2.00 -2.67 -3.27
C ILE A 41 0.90 -3.75 -3.22
N GLU A 42 0.14 -3.92 -4.29
CA GLU A 42 -0.86 -4.97 -4.41
C GLU A 42 -0.23 -6.37 -4.33
N ASP A 43 0.83 -6.61 -5.11
CA ASP A 43 1.59 -7.86 -5.07
C ASP A 43 2.13 -8.13 -3.65
N TYR A 44 2.73 -7.12 -3.00
CA TYR A 44 3.23 -7.25 -1.62
C TYR A 44 2.11 -7.57 -0.62
N ILE A 45 0.92 -7.00 -0.78
CA ILE A 45 -0.23 -7.28 0.08
C ILE A 45 -0.71 -8.72 -0.15
N LEU A 46 -0.82 -9.16 -1.41
CA LEU A 46 -1.24 -10.53 -1.76
C LEU A 46 -0.28 -11.57 -1.19
N GLU A 47 1.03 -11.41 -1.40
CA GLU A 47 2.07 -12.30 -0.84
C GLU A 47 2.00 -12.42 0.68
N LYS A 48 1.60 -11.35 1.38
CA LYS A 48 1.48 -11.33 2.85
C LYS A 48 0.15 -11.88 3.36
N THR A 49 -0.88 -11.93 2.53
CA THR A 49 -2.24 -12.33 2.93
C THR A 49 -2.58 -13.76 2.50
N GLU A 50 -2.00 -14.27 1.40
CA GLU A 50 -2.16 -15.66 0.94
C GLU A 50 -1.27 -16.68 1.70
N GLY A 51 -0.59 -16.25 2.76
CA GLY A 51 0.15 -17.13 3.68
C GLY A 51 -0.70 -17.74 4.80
N ILE A 52 -1.93 -18.17 4.51
CA ILE A 52 -2.81 -18.94 5.42
C ILE A 52 -3.22 -20.24 4.74
#